data_AF-W5YWD6-F1
#
_entry.id   AF-W5YWD6-F1
#
_cell.length_a   1.000
_cell.length_b   1.000
_cell.length_c   1.000
_cell.angle_alpha   90.00
_cell.angle_beta   90.00
_cell.angle_gamma   90.00
#
_symmetry.space_group_name_H-M   'P 1'
#
loop_
_entity.id
_entity.type
_entity.pdbx_description
1 polymer ?
#
loop_
_entity_poly.entity_id
_entity_poly.type
_entity_poly.pdbx_seq_one_letter_code
_entity_poly.pdbx_strand_id
1 'polypeptide(L)'
;MEEIFRRAQKAFNAWSSLPPEERTAASILQALDFDFFELLDSVTIARSRKHIQTFYDTTDIGQFPERLKPLSFHCPITEREDVLDLNTIFRQLSLLKLAVYAPISYILPSRLRKYEELYDTEVEGGKGKLRQADRERSLQALMTTNLLKRLESSVFAFRKTLGVLHANIQRTLDNIEAFESSALRQKSMMIWRN
;
A
#
# COMPACT_ATOMS: atom_id res chain seq x y z
N MET A 1 -47.07 3.25 -13.81
CA MET A 1 -45.71 2.93 -13.30
C MET A 1 -45.29 1.51 -13.61
N GLU A 2 -45.99 0.46 -13.13
CA GLU A 2 -45.58 -0.95 -13.35
C GLU A 2 -45.43 -1.31 -14.83
N GLU A 3 -46.29 -0.79 -15.71
CA GLU A 3 -46.22 -1.08 -17.13
C GLU A 3 -44.96 -0.51 -17.81
N ILE A 4 -44.49 0.66 -17.36
CA ILE A 4 -43.28 1.33 -17.86
C ILE A 4 -42.04 0.49 -17.50
N PHE A 5 -41.95 0.03 -16.24
CA PHE A 5 -40.88 -0.88 -15.81
C PHE A 5 -40.94 -2.23 -16.53
N ARG A 6 -42.14 -2.77 -16.78
CA ARG A 6 -42.31 -4.02 -17.53
C ARG A 6 -41.81 -3.90 -18.96
N ARG A 7 -42.08 -2.78 -19.64
CA ARG A 7 -41.59 -2.49 -21.00
C ARG A 7 -40.06 -2.31 -21.00
N ALA A 8 -39.51 -1.55 -20.05
CA ALA A 8 -38.07 -1.36 -19.90
C ALA A 8 -37.32 -2.68 -19.64
N GLN A 9 -37.85 -3.54 -18.75
CA GLN A 9 -37.28 -4.86 -18.48
C GLN A 9 -37.30 -5.76 -19.72
N LYS A 10 -38.37 -5.70 -20.52
CA LYS A 10 -38.47 -6.45 -21.78
C LYS A 10 -37.42 -5.97 -22.79
N ALA A 11 -37.23 -4.65 -22.93
CA ALA A 11 -36.20 -4.07 -23.78
C ALA A 11 -34.79 -4.44 -23.31
N PHE A 12 -34.54 -4.40 -21.99
CA PHE A 12 -33.27 -4.83 -21.40
C PHE A 12 -32.96 -6.31 -21.66
N ASN A 13 -33.93 -7.20 -21.47
CA ASN A 13 -33.74 -8.64 -21.69
C ASN A 13 -33.45 -8.96 -23.17
N ALA A 14 -34.11 -8.26 -24.10
CA ALA A 14 -33.83 -8.36 -25.52
C ALA A 14 -32.42 -7.87 -25.85
N TRP A 15 -32.03 -6.70 -25.34
CA TRP A 15 -30.68 -6.15 -25.52
C TRP A 15 -29.58 -7.03 -24.89
N SER A 16 -29.83 -7.60 -23.72
CA SER A 16 -28.91 -8.52 -23.03
C SER A 16 -28.60 -9.78 -23.83
N SER A 17 -29.48 -10.15 -24.76
CA SER A 17 -29.36 -11.36 -25.59
C SER A 17 -28.67 -11.08 -26.93
N LEU A 18 -28.30 -9.82 -27.22
CA LEU A 18 -27.59 -9.44 -28.43
C LEU A 18 -26.12 -9.90 -28.40
N PRO A 19 -25.50 -10.16 -29.57
CA PRO A 19 -24.06 -10.40 -29.68
C PRO A 19 -23.22 -9.25 -29.11
N PRO A 20 -21.98 -9.50 -28.62
CA PRO A 20 -21.13 -8.47 -28.02
C PRO A 20 -20.91 -7.22 -28.88
N GLU A 21 -20.84 -7.39 -30.20
CA GLU A 21 -20.65 -6.32 -31.19
C GLU A 21 -21.85 -5.35 -31.24
N GLU A 22 -23.06 -5.84 -30.97
CA GLU A 22 -24.33 -5.07 -31.06
C GLU A 22 -24.86 -4.62 -29.68
N ARG A 23 -24.37 -5.24 -28.61
CA ARG A 23 -24.73 -4.96 -27.21
C ARG A 23 -24.00 -3.71 -26.70
N THR A 24 -24.30 -2.58 -27.33
CA THR A 24 -23.72 -1.26 -27.01
C THR A 24 -24.66 -0.42 -26.14
N ALA A 25 -24.11 0.60 -25.48
CA ALA A 25 -24.93 1.54 -24.70
C ALA A 25 -25.92 2.32 -25.60
N ALA A 26 -25.55 2.62 -26.84
CA ALA A 26 -26.41 3.34 -27.77
C ALA A 26 -27.65 2.52 -28.17
N SER A 27 -27.50 1.20 -28.38
CA SER A 27 -28.61 0.34 -28.82
C SER A 27 -29.66 0.12 -27.73
N ILE A 28 -29.27 0.02 -26.46
CA ILE A 28 -30.25 -0.04 -25.35
C ILE A 28 -30.97 1.28 -25.15
N LEU A 29 -30.27 2.41 -25.27
CA LEU A 29 -30.88 3.73 -25.09
C LEU A 29 -31.94 4.03 -26.15
N GLN A 30 -31.78 3.53 -27.37
CA GLN A 30 -32.78 3.64 -28.44
C GLN A 30 -33.99 2.72 -28.25
N ALA A 31 -33.81 1.59 -27.56
CA ALA A 31 -34.88 0.61 -27.32
C ALA A 31 -35.74 0.92 -26.09
N LEU A 32 -35.24 1.76 -25.18
CA LEU A 32 -35.96 2.20 -23.99
C LEU A 32 -36.93 3.35 -24.33
N ASP A 33 -38.12 3.31 -23.74
CA ASP A 33 -39.16 4.32 -23.91
C ASP A 33 -38.80 5.63 -23.20
N PHE A 34 -39.22 6.78 -23.74
CA PHE A 34 -38.96 8.09 -23.14
C PHE A 34 -39.60 8.20 -21.74
N ASP A 35 -40.80 7.65 -21.58
CA ASP A 35 -41.54 7.62 -20.31
C ASP A 35 -40.77 6.91 -19.19
N PHE A 36 -39.88 5.97 -19.53
CA PHE A 36 -39.00 5.32 -18.55
C PHE A 36 -37.94 6.28 -18.02
N PHE A 37 -37.38 7.13 -18.89
CA PHE A 37 -36.42 8.15 -18.48
C PHE A 37 -37.09 9.23 -17.65
N GLU A 38 -38.30 9.68 -18.00
CA GLU A 38 -39.05 10.64 -17.20
C GLU A 38 -39.39 10.09 -15.80
N LEU A 39 -39.80 8.82 -15.72
CA LEU A 39 -40.05 8.15 -14.44
C LEU A 39 -38.76 8.01 -13.62
N LEU A 40 -37.68 7.51 -14.22
CA LEU A 40 -36.37 7.45 -13.57
C LEU A 40 -35.90 8.85 -13.14
N ASP A 41 -36.27 9.88 -13.90
CA ASP A 41 -35.98 11.27 -13.61
C ASP A 41 -36.82 11.83 -12.44
N SER A 42 -38.02 11.31 -12.23
CA SER A 42 -38.87 11.67 -11.09
C SER A 42 -38.45 10.99 -9.77
N VAL A 43 -37.87 9.77 -9.82
CA VAL A 43 -37.51 9.00 -8.62
C VAL A 43 -36.02 9.07 -8.27
N THR A 44 -35.15 9.49 -9.18
CA THR A 44 -33.71 9.56 -8.90
C THR A 44 -33.37 10.82 -8.13
N ILE A 45 -32.97 10.63 -6.87
CA ILE A 45 -32.69 11.70 -5.91
C ILE A 45 -31.36 12.40 -6.22
N ALA A 46 -30.42 11.72 -6.87
CA ALA A 46 -29.10 12.25 -7.17
C ALA A 46 -29.00 12.72 -8.62
N ARG A 47 -28.89 14.04 -8.81
CA ARG A 47 -28.58 14.68 -10.09
C ARG A 47 -27.25 15.39 -10.03
N SER A 48 -26.52 15.40 -11.14
CA SER A 48 -25.36 16.29 -11.24
C SER A 48 -25.81 17.75 -11.35
N ARG A 49 -24.99 18.69 -10.85
CA ARG A 49 -25.24 20.13 -10.98
C ARG A 49 -25.51 20.53 -12.43
N LYS A 50 -24.72 20.02 -13.36
CA LYS A 50 -24.85 20.30 -14.80
C LYS A 50 -26.20 19.82 -15.35
N HIS A 51 -26.66 18.63 -14.91
CA HIS A 51 -27.96 18.10 -15.30
C HIS A 51 -29.09 19.02 -14.82
N ILE A 52 -29.09 19.40 -13.54
CA ILE A 52 -30.14 20.30 -13.00
C ILE A 52 -30.16 21.63 -13.76
N GLN A 53 -28.99 22.25 -13.98
CA GLN A 53 -28.90 23.53 -14.70
C GLN A 53 -29.33 23.45 -16.19
N THR A 54 -29.28 22.27 -16.81
CA THR A 54 -29.56 22.10 -18.24
C THR A 54 -31.02 21.73 -18.51
N PHE A 55 -31.61 20.90 -17.64
CA PHE A 55 -32.89 20.25 -17.91
C PHE A 55 -34.04 20.69 -16.99
N TYR A 56 -33.77 21.49 -15.95
CA TYR A 56 -34.78 21.96 -15.02
C TYR A 56 -34.86 23.49 -14.99
N ASP A 57 -36.07 24.02 -14.80
CA ASP A 57 -36.25 25.43 -14.50
C ASP A 57 -35.80 25.70 -13.05
N THR A 58 -34.86 26.64 -12.92
CA THR A 58 -34.24 27.01 -11.63
C THR A 58 -34.60 28.44 -11.21
N THR A 59 -35.53 29.10 -11.90
CA THR A 59 -35.93 30.49 -11.64
C THR A 59 -36.36 30.74 -10.19
N ASP A 60 -37.18 29.86 -9.62
CA ASP A 60 -37.69 30.00 -8.24
C ASP A 60 -36.68 29.62 -7.14
N ILE A 61 -35.65 28.83 -7.48
CA ILE A 61 -34.67 28.24 -6.54
C ILE A 61 -33.28 28.87 -6.63
N GLY A 62 -32.98 29.60 -7.71
CA GLY A 62 -31.70 30.28 -7.92
C GLY A 62 -30.56 29.35 -8.36
N GLN A 63 -29.34 29.89 -8.34
CA GLN A 63 -28.14 29.17 -8.78
C GLN A 63 -27.54 28.31 -7.66
N PHE A 64 -26.83 27.25 -8.04
CA PHE A 64 -26.08 26.46 -7.08
C PHE A 64 -24.98 27.29 -6.40
N PRO A 65 -24.75 27.10 -5.09
CA PRO A 65 -23.72 27.82 -4.37
C PRO A 65 -22.32 27.47 -4.89
N GLU A 66 -21.40 28.43 -4.75
CA GLU A 66 -20.00 28.17 -5.01
C GLU A 66 -19.43 27.22 -3.95
N ARG A 67 -18.84 26.11 -4.38
CA ARG A 67 -18.21 25.16 -3.46
C ARG A 67 -16.90 25.76 -2.99
N LEU A 68 -16.81 26.11 -1.71
CA LEU A 68 -15.56 26.55 -1.11
C LEU A 68 -14.48 25.46 -1.26
N LYS A 69 -13.26 25.89 -1.58
CA LYS A 69 -12.11 24.99 -1.64
C LYS A 69 -11.81 24.46 -0.24
N PRO A 70 -11.48 23.16 -0.09
CA PRO A 70 -11.04 22.63 1.19
C PRO A 70 -9.77 23.34 1.66
N LEU A 71 -9.68 23.62 2.96
CA LEU A 71 -8.48 24.13 3.60
C LEU A 71 -7.65 22.95 4.12
N SER A 72 -6.40 22.85 3.67
CA SER A 72 -5.48 21.81 4.14
C SER A 72 -4.73 22.29 5.37
N PHE A 73 -4.91 21.60 6.49
CA PHE A 73 -4.16 21.85 7.73
C PHE A 73 -3.16 20.72 7.95
N HIS A 74 -1.89 21.09 8.19
CA HIS A 74 -0.83 20.15 8.53
C HIS A 74 -0.42 20.38 9.98
N CYS A 75 -0.95 19.56 10.89
CA CYS A 75 -0.61 19.65 12.30
C CYS A 75 0.74 18.98 12.59
N PRO A 76 1.60 19.59 13.43
CA PRO A 76 2.80 18.92 13.92
C PRO A 76 2.41 17.75 14.84
N ILE A 77 3.36 16.84 15.09
CA ILE A 77 3.16 15.70 15.99
C ILE A 77 2.86 16.19 17.42
N THR A 78 3.44 17.32 17.81
CA THR A 78 3.28 17.95 19.12
C THR A 78 3.58 19.45 19.02
N GLU A 79 3.09 20.22 19.99
CA GLU A 79 3.38 21.65 20.14
C GLU A 79 4.70 21.90 20.92
N ARG A 80 5.33 20.85 21.42
CA ARG A 80 6.60 20.92 22.14
C ARG A 80 7.76 21.23 21.20
N GLU A 81 8.58 22.22 21.56
CA GLU A 81 9.77 22.62 20.79
C GLU A 81 10.95 21.65 20.95
N ASP A 82 10.95 20.82 22.00
CA ASP A 82 12.05 19.87 22.30
C ASP A 82 11.87 18.51 21.61
N VAL A 83 10.89 18.38 20.72
CA VAL A 83 10.58 17.15 20.00
C VAL A 83 10.92 17.29 18.53
N LEU A 84 11.57 16.27 17.97
CA LEU A 84 11.92 16.22 16.56
C LEU A 84 10.67 16.29 15.68
N ASP A 85 10.73 17.07 14.60
CA ASP A 85 9.70 17.08 13.57
C ASP A 85 9.69 15.77 12.78
N LEU A 86 8.57 15.50 12.09
CA LEU A 86 8.37 14.27 11.33
C LEU A 86 9.46 14.03 10.28
N ASN A 87 9.92 15.08 9.58
CA ASN A 87 10.95 14.93 8.56
C ASN A 87 12.32 14.59 9.18
N THR A 88 12.62 15.17 10.34
CA THR A 88 13.84 14.80 11.09
C THR A 88 13.79 13.37 11.58
N ILE A 89 12.65 12.91 12.12
CA ILE A 89 12.47 11.50 12.51
C ILE A 89 12.65 10.59 11.28
N PHE A 90 12.03 10.93 10.15
CA PHE A 90 12.16 10.17 8.91
C PHE A 90 13.62 10.05 8.44
N ARG A 91 14.38 11.16 8.47
CA ARG A 91 15.81 11.16 8.14
C ARG A 91 16.59 10.22 9.05
N GLN A 92 16.37 10.27 10.37
CA GLN A 92 17.06 9.38 11.31
C GLN A 92 16.71 7.91 11.08
N LEU A 93 15.43 7.59 10.86
CA LEU A 93 14.99 6.23 10.55
C LEU A 93 15.60 5.70 9.24
N SER A 94 15.79 6.58 8.25
CA SER A 94 16.38 6.21 6.96
C SER A 94 17.88 5.90 7.04
N LEU A 95 18.57 6.37 8.09
CA LEU A 95 19.98 6.06 8.34
C LEU A 95 20.17 4.68 9.00
N LEU A 96 19.10 4.06 9.50
CA LEU A 96 19.19 2.75 10.12
C LEU A 96 19.59 1.71 9.07
N LYS A 97 20.77 1.12 9.25
CA LYS A 97 21.27 0.05 8.36
C LYS A 97 20.45 -1.22 8.43
N LEU A 98 19.78 -1.49 9.56
CA LEU A 98 18.94 -2.66 9.77
C LEU A 98 19.61 -3.98 9.33
N ALA A 99 20.88 -4.15 9.71
CA ALA A 99 21.75 -5.23 9.23
C ALA A 99 21.22 -6.64 9.54
N VAL A 100 20.47 -6.79 10.63
CA VAL A 100 19.82 -8.05 11.04
C VAL A 100 18.88 -8.59 9.95
N TYR A 101 18.33 -7.72 9.10
CA TYR A 101 17.44 -8.11 7.99
C TYR A 101 18.15 -8.25 6.64
N ALA A 102 19.44 -7.90 6.54
CA ALA A 102 20.22 -8.08 5.31
C ALA A 102 21.63 -8.63 5.56
N PRO A 103 21.74 -9.84 6.15
CA PRO A 103 23.03 -10.46 6.45
C PRO A 103 23.88 -10.73 5.20
N ILE A 104 23.29 -10.92 4.00
CA ILE A 104 24.07 -11.20 2.79
C ILE A 104 25.06 -10.08 2.46
N SER A 105 24.70 -8.83 2.78
CA SER A 105 25.57 -7.67 2.53
C SER A 105 26.88 -7.70 3.31
N TYR A 106 27.00 -8.60 4.29
CA TYR A 106 28.18 -8.76 5.14
C TYR A 106 28.97 -10.06 4.85
N ILE A 107 28.55 -10.83 3.83
CA ILE A 107 29.27 -12.03 3.40
C ILE A 107 30.51 -11.62 2.60
N LEU A 108 31.63 -12.31 2.83
CA LEU A 108 32.86 -12.12 2.05
C LEU A 108 32.60 -12.35 0.56
N PRO A 109 33.10 -11.49 -0.35
CA PRO A 109 32.88 -11.63 -1.79
C PRO A 109 33.26 -13.01 -2.34
N SER A 110 34.34 -13.61 -1.82
CA SER A 110 34.80 -14.96 -2.20
C SER A 110 33.85 -16.09 -1.81
N ARG A 111 32.91 -15.83 -0.89
CA ARG A 111 31.93 -16.81 -0.40
C ARG A 111 30.52 -16.54 -0.90
N LEU A 112 30.23 -15.38 -1.49
CA LEU A 112 28.89 -15.02 -1.97
C LEU A 112 28.27 -16.09 -2.88
N ARG A 113 29.03 -16.57 -3.88
CA ARG A 113 28.57 -17.61 -4.82
C ARG A 113 28.00 -18.84 -4.12
N LYS A 114 28.64 -19.30 -3.04
CA LYS A 114 28.17 -20.45 -2.25
C LYS A 114 26.77 -20.19 -1.68
N TYR A 115 26.51 -18.99 -1.17
CA TYR A 115 25.23 -18.62 -0.57
C TYR A 115 24.17 -18.32 -1.64
N GLU A 116 24.55 -17.73 -2.76
CA GLU A 116 23.66 -17.55 -3.91
C GLU A 116 23.18 -18.89 -4.49
N GLU A 117 24.03 -19.92 -4.51
CA GLU A 117 23.63 -21.28 -4.92
C GLU A 117 22.68 -21.95 -3.92
N LEU A 118 22.81 -21.65 -2.62
CA LEU A 118 22.00 -22.25 -1.56
C LEU A 118 20.62 -21.59 -1.40
N TYR A 119 20.54 -20.27 -1.55
CA TYR A 119 19.38 -19.48 -1.11
C TYR A 119 18.61 -18.77 -2.21
N ASP A 120 19.22 -18.56 -3.38
CA ASP A 120 18.48 -17.97 -4.49
C ASP A 120 17.49 -18.98 -5.07
N THR A 121 16.36 -18.47 -5.55
CA THR A 121 15.28 -19.31 -6.09
C THR A 121 15.23 -19.16 -7.61
N GLU A 122 15.32 -20.29 -8.32
CA GLU A 122 15.07 -20.31 -9.76
C GLU A 122 13.56 -20.23 -10.03
N VAL A 123 13.16 -19.35 -10.95
CA VAL A 123 11.76 -19.18 -11.31
C VAL A 123 11.42 -20.09 -12.50
N GLU A 124 10.30 -20.79 -12.42
CA GLU A 124 9.84 -21.66 -13.50
C GLU A 124 9.71 -20.89 -14.83
N GLY A 125 10.19 -21.52 -15.91
CA GLY A 125 10.13 -20.97 -17.27
C GLY A 125 11.30 -20.04 -17.65
N GLY A 126 12.41 -20.06 -16.90
CA GLY A 126 13.65 -19.37 -17.31
C GLY A 126 13.60 -17.83 -17.25
N LYS A 127 12.59 -17.27 -16.57
CA LYS A 127 12.34 -15.82 -16.52
C LYS A 127 13.25 -15.04 -15.54
N GLY A 128 14.21 -15.71 -14.89
CA GLY A 128 15.21 -15.10 -14.03
C GLY A 128 15.44 -15.84 -12.71
N LYS A 129 16.37 -15.32 -11.90
CA LYS A 129 16.73 -15.83 -10.58
C LYS A 129 16.28 -14.82 -9.52
N LEU A 130 15.47 -15.25 -8.54
CA LEU A 130 15.12 -14.41 -7.40
C LEU A 130 16.26 -14.43 -6.39
N ARG A 131 17.01 -13.32 -6.34
CA ARG A 131 18.19 -13.19 -5.49
C ARG A 131 17.79 -12.92 -4.05
N GLN A 132 18.41 -13.63 -3.12
CA GLN A 132 18.19 -13.40 -1.69
C GLN A 132 18.62 -11.98 -1.28
N ALA A 133 19.67 -11.42 -1.89
CA ALA A 133 20.11 -10.04 -1.63
C ALA A 133 19.02 -8.99 -1.92
N ASP A 134 18.27 -9.15 -3.00
CA ASP A 134 17.19 -8.22 -3.38
C ASP A 134 15.98 -8.35 -2.45
N ARG A 135 15.68 -9.58 -2.00
CA ARG A 135 14.64 -9.83 -0.99
C ARG A 135 14.97 -9.14 0.33
N GLU A 136 16.22 -9.28 0.78
CA GLU A 136 16.70 -8.65 2.01
C GLU A 136 16.68 -7.12 1.93
N ARG A 137 17.11 -6.53 0.81
CA ARG A 137 17.01 -5.08 0.59
C ARG A 137 15.57 -4.59 0.62
N SER A 138 14.66 -5.33 -0.01
CA SER A 138 13.22 -5.04 0.01
C SER A 138 12.66 -5.14 1.43
N LEU A 139 13.11 -6.13 2.20
CA LEU A 139 12.73 -6.29 3.61
C LEU A 139 13.20 -5.10 4.47
N GLN A 140 14.41 -4.59 4.27
CA GLN A 140 14.90 -3.40 4.97
C GLN A 140 14.01 -2.17 4.69
N ALA A 141 13.70 -1.91 3.42
CA ALA A 141 12.81 -0.80 3.04
C ALA A 141 11.40 -0.96 3.64
N LEU A 142 10.89 -2.19 3.68
CA LEU A 142 9.62 -2.52 4.32
C LEU A 142 9.66 -2.23 5.82
N MET A 143 10.76 -2.56 6.51
CA MET A 143 10.91 -2.31 7.95
C MET A 143 10.93 -0.81 8.27
N THR A 144 11.63 0.01 7.47
CA THR A 144 11.60 1.47 7.60
C THR A 144 10.19 2.02 7.38
N THR A 145 9.50 1.56 6.35
CA THR A 145 8.10 1.94 6.08
C THR A 145 7.18 1.54 7.23
N ASN A 146 7.38 0.35 7.79
CA ASN A 146 6.62 -0.14 8.94
C ASN A 146 6.83 0.75 10.17
N LEU A 147 8.05 1.19 10.45
CA LEU A 147 8.34 2.12 11.56
C LEU A 147 7.57 3.43 11.39
N LEU A 148 7.54 3.99 10.17
CA LEU A 148 6.78 5.22 9.87
C LEU A 148 5.28 5.02 10.03
N LYS A 149 4.72 3.92 9.51
CA LYS A 149 3.31 3.58 9.69
C LYS A 149 2.93 3.41 11.16
N ARG A 150 3.85 2.88 11.99
CA ARG A 150 3.62 2.77 13.44
C ARG A 150 3.62 4.13 14.12
N LEU A 151 4.45 5.08 13.66
CA LEU A 151 4.45 6.47 14.12
C LEU A 151 3.15 7.19 13.74
N GLU A 152 2.69 7.02 12.51
CA GLU A 152 1.42 7.57 12.02
C GLU A 152 0.23 7.06 12.84
N SER A 153 0.27 5.78 13.24
CA SER A 153 -0.78 5.20 14.07
C SER A 153 -0.78 5.72 15.51
N SER A 154 0.38 5.74 16.19
CA SER A 154 0.55 6.40 17.49
C SER A 154 2.02 6.41 17.94
N VAL A 155 2.38 7.41 18.76
CA VAL A 155 3.68 7.46 19.44
C VAL A 155 3.94 6.21 20.29
N PHE A 156 2.91 5.66 20.95
CA PHE A 156 3.04 4.44 21.75
C PHE A 156 3.38 3.21 20.90
N ALA A 157 2.68 3.01 19.77
CA ALA A 157 2.95 1.90 18.86
C ALA A 157 4.36 1.99 18.28
N PHE A 158 4.77 3.20 17.87
CA PHE A 158 6.13 3.45 17.39
C PHE A 158 7.20 3.10 18.43
N ARG A 159 7.05 3.60 19.67
CA ARG A 159 7.96 3.27 20.77
C ARG A 159 8.06 1.76 21.00
N LYS A 160 6.93 1.06 20.99
CA LYS A 160 6.90 -0.40 21.18
C LYS A 160 7.65 -1.12 20.04
N THR A 161 7.43 -0.71 18.80
CA THR A 161 8.13 -1.29 17.64
C THR A 161 9.63 -1.03 17.68
N LEU A 162 10.07 0.17 18.05
CA LEU A 162 11.49 0.48 18.26
C LEU A 162 12.10 -0.39 19.37
N GLY A 163 11.39 -0.60 20.48
CA GLY A 163 11.85 -1.47 21.56
C GLY A 163 12.05 -2.92 21.11
N VAL A 164 11.14 -3.47 20.30
CA VAL A 164 11.29 -4.81 19.72
C VAL A 164 12.49 -4.87 18.77
N LEU A 165 12.67 -3.86 17.93
CA LEU A 165 13.82 -3.78 17.02
C LEU A 165 15.14 -3.73 17.80
N HIS A 166 15.21 -2.88 18.82
CA HIS A 166 16.38 -2.76 19.70
C HIS A 166 16.71 -4.10 20.38
N ALA A 167 15.70 -4.77 20.95
CA ALA A 167 15.89 -6.07 21.59
C ALA A 167 16.38 -7.16 20.61
N ASN A 168 15.91 -7.12 19.36
CA ASN A 168 16.39 -8.04 18.32
C ASN A 168 17.85 -7.75 17.95
N ILE A 169 18.23 -6.48 17.81
CA ILE A 169 19.63 -6.09 17.54
C ILE A 169 20.53 -6.55 18.69
N GLN A 170 20.14 -6.30 19.94
CA GLN A 170 20.90 -6.72 21.11
C GLN A 170 21.10 -8.24 21.13
N ARG A 171 20.03 -9.02 20.94
CA ARG A 171 20.12 -10.48 20.87
C ARG A 171 21.08 -10.95 19.76
N THR A 172 21.07 -10.28 18.61
CA THR A 172 22.00 -10.60 17.52
C THR A 172 23.45 -10.29 17.90
N LEU A 173 23.71 -9.17 18.56
CA LEU A 173 25.05 -8.83 19.05
C LEU A 173 25.53 -9.85 20.08
N ASP A 174 24.69 -10.23 21.05
CA ASP A 174 25.02 -11.22 22.06
C ASP A 174 25.37 -12.58 21.42
N ASN A 175 24.64 -12.98 20.36
CA ASN A 175 24.93 -14.19 19.60
C ASN A 175 26.29 -14.12 18.87
N ILE A 176 26.65 -12.96 18.32
CA ILE A 176 27.94 -12.75 17.66
C ILE A 176 29.07 -12.84 18.68
N GLU A 177 28.94 -12.17 19.83
CA GLU A 177 29.93 -12.21 20.90
C GLU A 177 30.10 -13.63 21.46
N ALA A 178 29.00 -14.36 21.66
CA ALA A 178 29.04 -15.76 22.08
C ALA A 178 29.80 -16.64 21.07
N PHE A 179 29.53 -16.44 19.77
CA PHE A 179 30.23 -17.16 18.70
C PHE A 179 31.73 -16.84 18.70
N GLU A 180 32.11 -15.57 18.74
CA GLU A 180 33.52 -15.13 18.75
C GLU A 180 34.27 -15.66 19.99
N SER A 181 33.67 -15.60 21.17
CA SER A 181 34.27 -16.12 22.41
C SER A 181 34.44 -17.65 22.39
N SER A 182 33.52 -18.38 21.73
CA SER A 182 33.62 -19.82 21.56
C SER A 182 34.72 -20.19 20.56
N ALA A 183 34.84 -19.45 19.45
CA ALA A 183 35.86 -19.65 18.43
C ALA A 183 37.28 -19.36 18.98
N LEU A 184 37.41 -18.34 19.82
CA LEU A 184 38.67 -18.03 20.53
C LEU A 184 39.06 -19.14 21.52
N ARG A 185 38.09 -19.69 22.28
CA ARG A 185 38.33 -20.84 23.17
C ARG A 185 38.76 -22.09 22.40
N GLN A 186 38.17 -22.34 21.23
CA GLN A 186 38.49 -23.49 20.40
C GLN A 186 39.89 -23.38 19.79
N LYS A 187 40.30 -22.18 19.33
CA LYS A 187 41.67 -21.90 18.90
C LYS A 187 42.69 -22.04 20.04
N SER A 188 42.37 -21.54 21.23
CA SER A 188 43.26 -21.67 22.40
C SER A 188 43.47 -23.14 22.77
N MET A 189 42.42 -23.95 22.85
CA MET A 189 42.54 -25.40 23.10
C MET A 189 43.31 -26.15 22.02
N MET A 190 43.34 -25.67 20.79
CA MET A 190 44.12 -26.27 19.70
C MET A 190 45.63 -25.95 19.80
N ILE A 191 45.98 -24.79 20.37
CA ILE A 191 47.37 -24.35 20.58
C ILE A 191 48.02 -25.11 21.75
N TRP A 192 47.25 -25.48 22.78
CA TRP A 192 47.74 -26.26 23.93
C TRP A 192 47.69 -27.79 23.72
N ARG A 193 47.38 -28.27 22.51
CA ARG A 193 47.27 -29.69 22.16
C ARG A 193 48.36 -30.21 21.20
N ASN A 194 49.33 -29.38 20.85
CA ASN A 194 50.59 -29.76 20.18
C ASN A 194 51.77 -29.47 21.12
#